data_AF-A0A977LAL4-F1
#
_entry.id   AF-A0A977LAL4-F1
#
_cell.length_a   1.000
_cell.length_b   1.000
_cell.length_c   1.000
_cell.angle_alpha   90.00
_cell.angle_beta   90.00
_cell.angle_gamma   90.00
#
_symmetry.space_group_name_H-M   'P 1'
#
loop_
_entity.id
_entity.type
_entity.pdbx_description
1 polymer ?
#
loop_
_entity_poly.entity_id
_entity_poly.type
_entity_poly.pdbx_seq_one_letter_code
_entity_poly.pdbx_strand_id
1 'polypeptide(L)'
;MQEFENTELKLKGKIYGYGPVQAEGTVKGFPFYFRSRHNTWTFSISENPDIDPVDIEMAEHGKKFGYFAEGQIGKEWENIASYLDESKVKDIIQKCSKEYLSVK
;
A
#
# COMPACT_ATOMS: atom_id res chain seq x y z
N MET A 1 -14.29 4.05 7.81
CA MET A 1 -13.22 3.04 7.83
C MET A 1 -13.81 1.78 7.23
N GLN A 2 -13.19 1.25 6.19
CA GLN A 2 -13.72 0.13 5.40
C GLN A 2 -12.74 -1.05 5.44
N GLU A 3 -13.23 -2.22 5.84
CA GLU A 3 -12.44 -3.44 5.86
C GLU A 3 -12.47 -4.17 4.51
N PHE A 4 -11.45 -4.97 4.25
CA PHE A 4 -11.39 -5.84 3.09
C PHE A 4 -10.50 -7.05 3.34
N GLU A 5 -10.78 -8.12 2.61
CA GLU A 5 -10.00 -9.34 2.60
C GLU A 5 -9.91 -9.93 1.18
N ASN A 6 -8.82 -10.64 0.93
CA ASN A 6 -8.64 -11.49 -0.24
C ASN A 6 -7.90 -12.75 0.23
N THR A 7 -8.61 -13.88 0.26
CA THR A 7 -8.12 -15.15 0.78
C THR A 7 -7.03 -15.77 -0.08
N GLU A 8 -7.09 -15.60 -1.41
CA GLU A 8 -6.09 -16.10 -2.35
C GLU A 8 -4.72 -15.46 -2.10
N LEU A 9 -4.71 -14.17 -1.79
CA LEU A 9 -3.50 -13.40 -1.50
C LEU A 9 -3.11 -13.42 -0.02
N LYS A 10 -3.91 -14.06 0.85
CA LYS A 10 -3.79 -13.95 2.32
C LYS A 10 -3.68 -12.48 2.76
N LEU A 11 -4.47 -11.62 2.12
CA LEU A 11 -4.50 -10.19 2.30
C LEU A 11 -5.71 -9.83 3.15
N LYS A 12 -5.50 -9.00 4.17
CA LYS A 12 -6.58 -8.36 4.94
C LYS A 12 -6.13 -6.98 5.36
N GLY A 13 -7.05 -6.02 5.41
CA GLY A 13 -6.73 -4.68 5.84
C GLY A 13 -7.93 -3.79 6.01
N LYS A 14 -7.66 -2.54 6.38
CA LYS A 14 -8.66 -1.49 6.58
C LYS A 14 -8.22 -0.21 5.89
N ILE A 15 -9.15 0.43 5.21
CA ILE A 15 -8.98 1.73 4.53
C ILE A 15 -9.57 2.82 5.41
N TYR A 16 -8.84 3.92 5.55
CA TYR A 16 -9.23 5.06 6.38
C TYR A 16 -8.64 6.37 5.84
N GLY A 17 -9.08 7.49 6.43
CA GLY A 17 -8.72 8.83 5.98
C GLY A 17 -9.61 9.31 4.82
N TYR A 18 -9.93 10.61 4.85
CA TYR A 18 -10.65 11.29 3.77
C TYR A 18 -9.69 11.93 2.75
N GLY A 19 -8.43 12.15 3.15
CA GLY A 19 -7.39 12.83 2.39
C GLY A 19 -6.23 13.24 3.31
N PRO A 20 -5.07 12.57 3.28
CA PRO A 20 -4.74 11.43 2.43
C PRO A 20 -5.56 10.18 2.78
N VAL A 21 -5.95 9.41 1.77
CA VAL A 21 -6.47 8.05 1.98
C VAL A 21 -5.31 7.14 2.33
N GLN A 22 -5.53 6.27 3.30
CA GLN A 22 -4.55 5.38 3.88
C GLN A 22 -5.14 3.99 4.05
N ALA A 23 -4.28 2.98 4.10
CA ALA A 23 -4.69 1.65 4.51
C ALA A 23 -3.56 0.93 5.22
N GLU A 24 -3.91 0.03 6.13
CA GLU A 24 -2.96 -0.85 6.81
C GLU A 24 -3.57 -2.23 6.98
N GLY A 25 -2.71 -3.24 7.16
CA GLY A 25 -3.14 -4.61 7.31
C GLY A 25 -1.99 -5.59 7.13
N THR A 26 -2.27 -6.78 6.62
CA THR A 26 -1.26 -7.81 6.40
C THR A 26 -1.40 -8.50 5.05
N VAL A 27 -0.27 -8.85 4.42
CA VAL A 27 -0.18 -9.75 3.25
C VAL A 27 0.65 -10.97 3.67
N LYS A 28 0.08 -12.18 3.60
CA LYS A 28 0.75 -13.43 4.05
C LYS A 28 1.31 -13.34 5.48
N GLY A 29 0.68 -12.50 6.32
CA GLY A 29 1.10 -12.27 7.71
C GLY A 29 2.10 -11.14 7.92
N PHE A 30 2.66 -10.56 6.85
CA PHE A 30 3.56 -9.40 6.94
C PHE A 30 2.77 -8.09 6.94
N PRO A 31 3.07 -7.13 7.83
CA PRO A 31 2.36 -5.85 7.88
C PRO A 31 2.62 -5.03 6.62
N PHE A 32 1.57 -4.36 6.13
CA PHE A 32 1.67 -3.41 5.02
C PHE A 32 1.13 -2.04 5.42
N TYR A 33 1.61 -1.01 4.72
CA TYR A 33 1.07 0.34 4.77
C TYR A 33 0.85 0.89 3.35
N PHE A 34 -0.26 1.60 3.18
CA PHE A 34 -0.62 2.32 1.96
C PHE A 34 -0.93 3.76 2.32
N ARG A 35 -0.44 4.70 1.50
CA ARG A 35 -0.77 6.12 1.62
C ARG A 35 -0.86 6.77 0.26
N SER A 36 -1.91 7.54 0.03
CA SER A 36 -2.04 8.35 -1.18
C SER A 36 -2.14 9.83 -0.85
N ARG A 37 -1.24 10.64 -1.41
CA ARG A 37 -1.14 12.07 -1.13
C ARG A 37 -0.81 12.81 -2.43
N HIS A 38 -1.41 13.98 -2.61
CA HIS A 38 -1.31 14.76 -3.84
C HIS A 38 -1.74 13.93 -5.06
N ASN A 39 -0.84 13.75 -6.01
CA ASN A 39 -0.99 12.93 -7.21
C ASN A 39 -0.34 11.54 -7.07
N THR A 40 0.28 11.20 -5.93
CA THR A 40 1.03 9.95 -5.76
C THR A 40 0.44 9.03 -4.71
N TRP A 41 0.85 7.77 -4.77
CA TRP A 41 0.62 6.78 -3.74
C TRP A 41 1.87 5.97 -3.50
N THR A 42 2.03 5.49 -2.28
CA THR A 42 3.07 4.53 -1.88
C THR A 42 2.42 3.34 -1.20
N PHE A 43 3.08 2.19 -1.34
CA PHE A 43 2.71 0.94 -0.72
C PHE A 43 3.97 0.21 -0.27
N SER A 44 3.99 -0.25 0.97
CA SER A 44 5.12 -0.96 1.55
C SER A 44 4.66 -2.20 2.31
N ILE A 45 5.49 -3.23 2.32
CA ILE A 45 5.36 -4.42 3.17
C ILE A 45 6.65 -4.57 3.95
N SER A 46 6.56 -4.77 5.26
CA SER A 46 7.74 -5.05 6.09
C SER A 46 7.84 -6.54 6.39
N GLU A 47 8.97 -7.14 6.04
CA GLU A 47 9.36 -8.50 6.43
C GLU A 47 10.21 -8.50 7.71
N ASN A 48 10.67 -7.33 8.14
CA ASN A 48 11.44 -7.16 9.37
C ASN A 48 10.52 -6.73 10.52
N PRO A 49 10.38 -7.51 11.61
CA PRO A 49 9.49 -7.18 12.72
C PRO A 49 9.89 -5.91 13.48
N ASP A 50 11.14 -5.44 13.34
CA ASP A 50 11.63 -4.23 14.00
C ASP A 50 11.43 -2.95 13.17
N ILE A 51 10.90 -3.09 11.93
CA ILE A 51 10.68 -1.96 11.01
C ILE A 51 9.19 -1.87 10.70
N ASP A 52 8.58 -0.73 11.02
CA ASP A 52 7.21 -0.45 10.62
C ASP A 52 7.16 -0.20 9.10
N PRO A 53 6.20 -0.76 8.34
CA PRO A 53 6.07 -0.48 6.92
C PRO A 53 5.96 1.02 6.59
N VAL A 54 5.50 1.87 7.52
CA VAL A 54 5.49 3.34 7.32
C VAL A 54 6.90 3.92 7.11
N ASP A 55 7.94 3.29 7.67
CA ASP A 55 9.35 3.74 7.58
C ASP A 55 10.04 3.26 6.29
N ILE A 56 9.36 2.43 5.49
CA ILE A 56 9.83 1.97 4.18
C ILE A 56 9.36 2.99 3.13
N GLU A 57 10.12 4.07 2.98
CA GLU A 57 9.76 5.21 2.11
C GLU A 57 10.45 5.21 0.72
N MET A 58 11.35 4.27 0.44
CA MET A 58 12.07 4.21 -0.84
C MET A 58 12.41 2.78 -1.27
N ALA A 59 12.72 2.60 -2.56
CA ALA A 59 12.99 1.30 -3.16
C ALA A 59 14.16 0.55 -2.49
N GLU A 60 15.19 1.27 -2.06
CA GLU A 60 16.34 0.71 -1.32
C GLU A 60 15.92 0.11 0.01
N HIS A 61 15.01 0.77 0.75
CA HIS A 61 14.43 0.24 1.98
C HIS A 61 13.58 -0.97 1.70
N GLY A 62 12.75 -0.93 0.65
CA GLY A 62 11.94 -2.07 0.20
C GLY A 62 12.81 -3.30 -0.06
N LYS A 63 13.91 -3.15 -0.83
CA LYS A 63 14.83 -4.26 -1.11
C LYS A 63 15.49 -4.83 0.15
N LYS A 64 15.72 -4.00 1.18
CA LYS A 64 16.42 -4.40 2.41
C LYS A 64 15.49 -5.00 3.45
N PHE A 65 14.26 -4.48 3.57
CA PHE A 65 13.36 -4.76 4.69
C PHE A 65 12.01 -5.38 4.27
N GLY A 66 11.70 -5.48 2.97
CA GLY A 66 10.51 -6.18 2.49
C GLY A 66 10.13 -5.84 1.04
N TYR A 67 9.20 -4.91 0.87
CA TYR A 67 8.72 -4.45 -0.45
C TYR A 67 8.35 -2.97 -0.41
N PHE A 68 8.58 -2.27 -1.52
CA PHE A 68 8.14 -0.89 -1.74
C PHE A 68 7.68 -0.73 -3.18
N ALA A 69 6.54 -0.07 -3.36
CA ALA A 69 6.03 0.37 -4.64
C ALA A 69 5.44 1.77 -4.51
N GLU A 70 5.51 2.52 -5.60
CA GLU A 70 4.90 3.83 -5.72
C GLU A 70 4.28 4.00 -7.09
N GLY A 71 3.41 4.99 -7.21
CA GLY A 71 2.87 5.38 -8.49
C GLY A 71 2.23 6.75 -8.45
N GLN A 72 1.90 7.22 -9.65
CA GLN A 72 1.23 8.49 -9.86
C GLN A 72 -0.15 8.27 -10.50
N ILE A 73 -1.12 9.08 -10.12
CA ILE A 73 -2.46 9.14 -10.68
C ILE A 73 -2.75 10.57 -11.09
N GLY A 74 -3.16 10.75 -12.34
CA GLY A 74 -3.40 12.07 -12.91
C GLY A 74 -2.10 12.84 -13.18
N LYS A 75 -2.26 14.14 -13.40
CA LYS A 75 -1.16 15.07 -13.68
C LYS A 75 -0.54 15.58 -12.39
N GLU A 76 0.68 16.11 -12.49
CA GLU A 76 1.47 16.53 -11.33
C GLU A 76 0.78 17.58 -10.44
N TRP A 77 -0.01 18.46 -11.05
CA TRP A 77 -0.75 19.50 -10.34
C TRP A 77 -2.11 19.06 -9.78
N GLU A 78 -2.51 17.81 -9.99
CA GLU A 78 -3.81 17.29 -9.56
C GLU A 78 -3.69 16.57 -8.20
N ASN A 79 -4.60 16.84 -7.25
CA ASN A 79 -4.59 16.15 -5.95
C ASN A 79 -5.46 14.88 -5.93
N ILE A 80 -5.67 14.25 -7.10
CA ILE A 80 -6.67 13.18 -7.27
C ILE A 80 -6.32 11.94 -6.44
N ALA A 81 -5.03 11.63 -6.26
CA ALA A 81 -4.63 10.49 -5.44
C ALA A 81 -5.02 10.67 -3.96
N SER A 82 -5.13 11.90 -3.47
CA SER A 82 -5.53 12.15 -2.07
C SER A 82 -6.96 11.70 -1.77
N TYR A 83 -7.81 11.54 -2.79
CA TYR A 83 -9.24 11.28 -2.65
C TYR A 83 -9.67 10.02 -3.43
N LEU A 84 -8.78 9.03 -3.54
CA LEU A 84 -9.09 7.78 -4.21
C LEU A 84 -10.30 7.11 -3.56
N ASP A 85 -11.20 6.63 -4.39
CA ASP A 85 -12.27 5.77 -3.93
C ASP A 85 -11.71 4.45 -3.38
N GLU A 86 -12.47 3.85 -2.46
CA GLU A 86 -12.05 2.63 -1.78
C GLU A 86 -11.82 1.47 -2.76
N SER A 87 -12.56 1.40 -3.88
CA SER A 87 -12.36 0.35 -4.89
C SER A 87 -10.98 0.48 -5.53
N LYS A 88 -10.60 1.71 -5.90
CA LYS A 88 -9.29 1.99 -6.51
C LYS A 88 -8.14 1.71 -5.54
N VAL A 89 -8.30 2.05 -4.27
CA VAL A 89 -7.32 1.70 -3.23
C VAL A 89 -7.16 0.18 -3.10
N LYS A 90 -8.28 -0.57 -3.06
CA LYS A 90 -8.25 -2.05 -3.02
C LYS A 90 -7.57 -2.63 -4.25
N ASP A 91 -7.81 -2.09 -5.44
CA ASP A 91 -7.18 -2.56 -6.68
C ASP A 91 -5.66 -2.38 -6.65
N ILE A 92 -5.19 -1.20 -6.19
CA ILE A 92 -3.76 -0.92 -6.07
C ILE A 92 -3.11 -1.87 -5.06
N ILE A 93 -3.69 -2.00 -3.87
CA ILE A 93 -3.17 -2.89 -2.80
C ILE A 93 -3.12 -4.34 -3.30
N GLN A 94 -4.17 -4.83 -3.95
CA GLN A 94 -4.21 -6.19 -4.50
C GLN A 94 -3.17 -6.39 -5.60
N LYS A 95 -2.97 -5.40 -6.47
CA LYS A 95 -1.93 -5.44 -7.50
C LYS A 95 -0.54 -5.52 -6.87
N CYS A 96 -0.20 -4.63 -5.94
CA CYS A 96 1.10 -4.64 -5.26
C CYS A 96 1.31 -5.93 -4.46
N SER A 97 0.26 -6.46 -3.83
CA SER A 97 0.31 -7.75 -3.11
C SER A 97 0.58 -8.92 -4.06
N LYS A 98 -0.05 -8.95 -5.24
CA LYS A 98 0.23 -9.95 -6.28
C LYS A 98 1.66 -9.85 -6.78
N GLU A 99 2.15 -8.64 -7.04
CA GLU A 99 3.53 -8.40 -7.45
C GLU A 99 4.51 -8.91 -6.39
N TYR A 100 4.36 -8.47 -5.13
CA TYR A 100 5.17 -8.94 -4.00
C TYR A 100 5.22 -10.48 -3.91
N LEU A 101 4.07 -11.15 -4.02
CA LEU A 101 3.99 -12.61 -3.96
C LEU A 101 4.57 -13.31 -5.20
N SER A 102 4.73 -12.63 -6.33
CA SER A 102 5.29 -13.21 -7.55
C SER A 102 6.82 -13.17 -7.60
N VAL A 103 7.45 -12.26 -6.84
CA VAL A 103 8.92 -12.14 -6.75
C VAL A 103 9.51 -12.96 -5.60
N LYS A 104 8.67 -13.67 -4.84
CA LYS A 104 9.03 -14.47 -3.65
C LYS A 104 8.76 -15.95 -3.87
#